data_AF-X1FFT9-F1
#
_entry.id   AF-X1FFT9-F1
#
_cell.length_a   1.000
_cell.length_b   1.000
_cell.length_c   1.000
_cell.angle_alpha   90.00
_cell.angle_beta   90.00
_cell.angle_gamma   90.00
#
_symmetry.space_group_name_H-M   'P 1'
#
loop_
_entity.id
_entity.type
_entity.pdbx_description
1 polymer ?
#
loop_
_entity_poly.entity_id
_entity_poly.type
_entity_poly.pdbx_seq_one_letter_code
_entity_poly.pdbx_strand_id
1 'polypeptide(L)'
;TYGQTGSTSSRTIRKYGKGRIIKKDRTRYLGRNLVFKTDVLTFNDEKTGKTVTLPLSEVDYVSKIGNCALEGALMGGGLMLLGIIAAKRELKADPYRTLKENAGEIFVGLTVAGTVIGGLIGLVLPTEKTVYQKGRFRAQISLFPHSIKGKNKNISVPIIAVDILF
;
A
#
# COMPACT_ATOMS: atom_id res chain seq x y z
N THR A 1 32.15 17.02 39.75
CA THR A 1 30.80 17.37 39.28
C THR A 1 30.48 16.52 38.08
N TYR A 2 29.61 15.51 38.24
CA TYR A 2 29.27 14.55 37.18
C TYR A 2 28.25 15.18 36.21
N GLY A 3 28.65 15.43 34.96
CA GLY A 3 27.74 15.76 33.87
C GLY A 3 27.23 14.49 33.22
N GLN A 4 26.08 13.97 33.66
CA GLN A 4 25.36 12.96 32.89
C GLN A 4 24.63 13.66 31.75
N THR A 5 25.24 13.66 30.56
CA THR A 5 24.53 13.95 29.31
C THR A 5 23.51 12.85 29.08
N GLY A 6 22.25 13.12 29.42
CA GLY A 6 21.12 12.27 29.09
C GLY A 6 21.09 12.04 27.57
N SER A 7 21.41 10.83 27.15
CA SER A 7 21.21 10.37 25.79
C SER A 7 19.69 10.27 25.57
N THR A 8 19.10 11.33 25.04
CA THR A 8 17.70 11.30 24.59
C THR A 8 17.62 10.29 23.46
N SER A 9 17.27 9.06 23.82
CA SER A 9 16.99 7.96 22.91
C SER A 9 15.87 8.39 21.98
N SER A 10 16.26 8.91 20.82
CA SER A 10 15.33 9.34 19.78
C SER A 10 14.62 8.10 19.23
N ARG A 11 13.50 7.73 19.85
CA ARG A 11 12.69 6.58 19.48
C ARG A 11 12.28 6.69 18.02
N THR A 12 12.60 5.67 17.24
CA THR A 12 12.12 5.58 15.86
C THR A 12 10.64 5.26 15.88
N ILE A 13 9.83 6.12 15.26
CA ILE A 13 8.37 5.99 15.28
C ILE A 13 7.90 5.18 14.08
N ARG A 14 8.41 5.48 12.88
CA ARG A 14 8.02 4.80 11.63
C ARG A 14 9.20 4.75 10.64
N LYS A 15 9.25 3.67 9.84
CA LYS A 15 10.23 3.49 8.77
C LYS A 15 9.52 3.18 7.45
N TYR A 16 9.98 3.79 6.36
CA TYR A 16 9.47 3.55 5.01
C TYR A 16 10.61 3.39 4.01
N GLY A 17 10.43 2.55 2.99
CA GLY A 17 11.47 2.24 2.00
C GLY A 17 11.78 3.38 1.04
N LYS A 18 10.77 3.90 0.32
CA LYS A 18 10.92 5.00 -0.64
C LYS A 18 9.80 6.01 -0.49
N GLY A 19 10.08 7.27 -0.78
CA GLY A 19 9.09 8.33 -0.63
C GLY A 19 9.52 9.65 -1.24
N ARG A 20 8.54 10.52 -1.47
CA ARG A 20 8.73 11.89 -1.92
C ARG A 20 8.56 12.82 -0.72
N ILE A 21 9.46 13.78 -0.59
CA ILE A 21 9.50 14.73 0.51
C ILE A 21 9.43 16.13 -0.08
N ILE A 22 8.50 16.94 0.41
CA ILE A 22 8.34 18.33 0.01
C ILE A 22 8.58 19.18 1.27
N LYS A 23 9.59 20.05 1.17
CA LYS A 23 9.89 21.05 2.19
C LYS A 23 8.96 22.26 2.06
N LYS A 24 8.91 23.09 3.10
CA LYS A 24 8.18 24.37 3.12
C LYS A 24 8.59 25.34 2.01
N ASP A 25 9.85 25.33 1.62
CA ASP A 25 10.39 26.12 0.50
C ASP A 25 9.99 25.58 -0.89
N ARG A 26 9.12 24.55 -0.93
CA ARG A 26 8.70 23.79 -2.11
C ARG A 26 9.81 22.95 -2.76
N THR A 27 10.97 22.82 -2.13
CA THR A 27 12.03 21.92 -2.61
C THR A 27 11.57 20.47 -2.48
N ARG A 28 11.75 19.70 -3.56
CA ARG A 28 11.33 18.31 -3.66
C ARG A 28 12.52 17.37 -3.60
N TYR A 29 12.46 16.39 -2.71
CA TYR A 29 13.42 15.31 -2.59
C TYR A 29 12.74 13.97 -2.88
N LEU A 30 13.50 13.08 -3.52
CA LEU A 30 13.19 11.65 -3.59
C LEU A 30 14.10 10.96 -2.59
N GLY A 31 13.50 10.40 -1.54
CA GLY A 31 14.20 9.79 -0.44
C GLY A 31 14.08 8.27 -0.44
N ARG A 32 15.16 7.58 -0.09
CA ARG A 32 15.18 6.16 0.28
C ARG A 32 15.41 6.04 1.80
N ASN A 33 14.95 4.95 2.40
CA ASN A 33 15.06 4.67 3.83
C ASN A 33 14.58 5.83 4.72
N LEU A 34 13.33 6.25 4.52
CA LEU A 34 12.75 7.32 5.34
C LEU A 34 12.53 6.82 6.77
N VAL A 35 13.16 7.48 7.73
CA VAL A 35 13.07 7.18 9.15
C VAL A 35 12.51 8.40 9.87
N PHE A 36 11.31 8.25 10.42
CA PHE A 36 10.68 9.25 11.26
C PHE A 36 11.09 9.03 12.72
N LYS A 37 11.72 10.05 13.29
CA LYS A 37 11.97 10.23 14.72
C LYS A 37 11.02 11.30 15.25
N THR A 38 11.00 11.53 16.57
CA THR A 38 10.07 12.47 17.23
C THR A 38 10.03 13.84 16.56
N ASP A 39 11.20 14.41 16.27
CA ASP A 39 11.30 15.79 15.75
C ASP A 39 12.01 15.90 14.39
N VAL A 40 12.53 14.79 13.88
CA VAL A 40 13.34 14.77 12.66
C VAL A 40 12.95 13.64 11.71
N LEU A 41 13.10 13.92 10.42
CA LEU A 41 13.02 12.98 9.32
C LEU A 41 14.43 12.77 8.77
N THR A 42 14.91 11.53 8.82
CA THR A 42 16.18 11.13 8.20
C THR A 42 15.89 10.29 6.96
N PHE A 43 16.56 10.56 5.84
CA PHE A 43 16.42 9.80 4.60
C PHE A 43 17.70 9.89 3.77
N ASN A 44 17.90 8.95 2.85
CA ASN A 44 18.96 9.03 1.85
C ASN A 44 18.42 9.69 0.60
N ASP A 45 18.96 10.83 0.21
CA ASP A 45 18.56 11.51 -1.03
C ASP A 45 19.00 10.68 -2.25
N GLU A 46 18.06 10.37 -3.13
CA GLU A 46 18.28 9.55 -4.33
C GLU A 46 19.18 10.27 -5.36
N LYS A 47 19.21 11.61 -5.35
CA LYS A 47 20.07 12.38 -6.28
C LYS A 47 21.52 12.41 -5.83
N THR A 48 21.76 12.61 -4.54
CA THR A 48 23.11 12.83 -4.01
C THR A 48 23.69 11.60 -3.32
N GLY A 49 22.87 10.59 -3.00
CA GLY A 49 23.26 9.41 -2.24
C GLY A 49 23.55 9.68 -0.76
N LYS A 50 23.43 10.94 -0.31
CA LYS A 50 23.78 11.35 1.06
C LYS A 50 22.58 11.21 1.99
N THR A 51 22.87 10.87 3.24
CA THR A 51 21.89 10.90 4.32
C THR A 51 21.59 12.36 4.67
N VAL A 52 20.35 12.77 4.47
CA VAL A 52 19.82 14.08 4.82
C VAL A 52 18.95 13.92 6.06
N THR A 53 19.17 14.77 7.06
CA THR A 53 18.30 14.87 8.23
C THR A 53 17.63 16.24 8.21
N LEU A 54 16.31 16.24 8.20
CA LEU A 54 15.50 17.45 8.20
C LEU A 54 14.63 17.48 9.46
N PRO A 55 14.50 18.63 10.14
CA PRO A 55 13.52 18.76 11.20
C PRO A 55 12.10 18.70 10.61
N LEU A 56 11.18 18.02 11.29
CA LEU A 56 9.76 17.91 10.89
C LEU A 56 9.08 19.28 10.79
N SER A 57 9.66 20.30 11.41
CA SER A 57 9.22 21.70 11.31
C SER A 57 9.37 22.30 9.90
N GLU A 58 10.34 21.82 9.12
CA GLU A 58 10.66 22.26 7.75
C GLU A 58 9.99 21.40 6.67
N VAL A 59 9.49 20.22 7.04
CA VAL A 59 8.79 19.30 6.16
C VAL A 59 7.31 19.68 6.08
N ASP A 60 6.81 19.87 4.88
CA ASP A 60 5.39 20.19 4.65
C ASP A 60 4.60 18.93 4.31
N TYR A 61 5.18 18.06 3.46
CA TYR A 61 4.50 16.86 2.98
C TYR A 61 5.49 15.71 2.72
N VAL A 62 5.09 14.49 3.08
CA VAL A 62 5.81 13.26 2.75
C VAL A 62 4.84 12.20 2.24
N SER A 63 5.08 11.67 1.05
CA SER A 63 4.40 10.47 0.53
C SER A 63 5.34 9.28 0.50
N LYS A 64 4.84 8.10 0.86
CA LYS A 64 5.47 6.82 0.57
C LYS A 64 5.18 6.45 -0.88
N ILE A 65 6.21 6.09 -1.62
CA ILE A 65 6.08 5.51 -2.97
C ILE A 65 6.13 3.99 -2.81
N GLY A 66 5.14 3.30 -3.36
CA GLY A 66 5.05 1.85 -3.45
C GLY A 66 4.59 1.41 -4.83
N ASN A 67 4.21 0.15 -4.93
CA ASN A 67 3.60 -0.43 -6.12
C ASN A 67 2.30 -1.17 -5.76
N CYS A 68 1.48 -1.42 -6.78
CA CYS A 68 0.23 -2.17 -6.68
C CYS A 68 0.43 -3.66 -6.96
N ALA A 69 1.63 -4.21 -6.76
CA ALA A 69 1.98 -5.58 -7.15
C ALA A 69 1.05 -6.63 -6.52
N LEU A 70 0.70 -6.45 -5.25
CA LEU A 70 -0.24 -7.35 -4.55
C LEU A 70 -1.65 -7.27 -5.16
N GLU A 71 -2.16 -6.06 -5.38
CA GLU A 71 -3.49 -5.83 -5.95
C GLU A 71 -3.58 -6.39 -7.37
N GLY A 72 -2.54 -6.17 -8.17
CA GLY A 72 -2.42 -6.73 -9.51
C GLY A 72 -2.39 -8.26 -9.50
N ALA A 73 -1.61 -8.89 -8.61
CA ALA A 73 -1.58 -10.34 -8.45
C ALA A 73 -2.95 -10.91 -8.06
N LEU A 74 -3.62 -10.28 -7.09
CA LEU A 74 -4.96 -10.68 -6.66
C LEU A 74 -5.99 -10.53 -7.79
N MET A 75 -5.93 -9.45 -8.56
CA MET A 75 -6.83 -9.23 -9.69
C MET A 75 -6.59 -10.26 -10.81
N GLY A 76 -5.32 -10.51 -11.16
CA GLY A 76 -4.97 -11.49 -12.19
C GLY A 76 -5.36 -12.93 -11.82
N GLY A 77 -5.05 -13.35 -10.59
CA GLY A 77 -5.48 -14.66 -10.09
C GLY A 77 -6.99 -14.78 -9.95
N GLY A 78 -7.65 -13.72 -9.46
CA GLY A 78 -9.10 -13.66 -9.30
C GLY A 78 -9.86 -13.77 -10.62
N LEU A 79 -9.42 -13.06 -11.66
CA LEU A 79 -10.03 -13.14 -13.00
C LEU A 79 -9.89 -14.53 -13.61
N MET A 80 -8.73 -15.19 -13.44
CA MET A 80 -8.55 -16.56 -13.90
C MET A 80 -9.44 -17.55 -13.16
N LEU A 81 -9.56 -17.42 -11.83
CA LEU A 81 -10.47 -18.25 -11.03
C LEU A 81 -11.94 -18.07 -11.43
N LEU A 82 -12.37 -16.83 -11.66
CA LEU A 82 -13.73 -16.55 -12.15
C LEU A 82 -13.97 -17.17 -13.53
N GLY A 83 -12.99 -17.07 -14.44
CA GLY A 83 -13.05 -17.74 -15.74
C GLY A 83 -13.16 -19.27 -15.62
N ILE A 84 -12.42 -19.87 -14.69
CA ILE A 84 -12.50 -21.32 -14.41
C ILE A 84 -13.89 -21.70 -13.88
N ILE A 85 -14.47 -20.91 -12.96
CA ILE A 85 -15.81 -21.15 -12.43
C ILE A 85 -16.87 -21.03 -13.53
N ALA A 86 -16.75 -20.01 -14.40
CA ALA A 86 -17.65 -19.83 -15.54
C ALA A 86 -17.55 -21.02 -16.52
N ALA A 87 -16.33 -21.42 -16.89
CA ALA A 87 -16.11 -22.58 -17.75
C ALA A 87 -16.67 -23.87 -17.14
N LYS A 88 -16.49 -24.09 -15.83
CA LYS A 88 -17.09 -25.24 -15.12
C LYS A 88 -18.63 -25.20 -15.11
N ARG A 89 -19.24 -24.01 -15.05
CA ARG A 89 -20.71 -23.87 -15.15
C ARG A 89 -21.21 -24.22 -16.54
N GLU A 90 -20.54 -23.74 -17.59
CA GLU A 90 -20.90 -24.09 -18.97
C GLU A 90 -20.71 -25.59 -19.26
N LEU A 91 -19.64 -26.19 -18.76
CA LEU A 91 -19.40 -27.64 -18.87
C LEU A 91 -20.46 -28.49 -18.15
N LYS A 92 -21.02 -28.00 -17.05
CA LYS A 92 -22.16 -28.67 -16.39
C LYS A 92 -23.47 -28.50 -17.16
N ALA A 93 -23.59 -27.45 -17.97
CA ALA A 93 -24.79 -27.19 -18.76
C ALA A 93 -24.82 -28.00 -20.07
N ASP A 94 -23.66 -28.46 -20.57
CA ASP A 94 -23.56 -29.24 -21.80
C ASP A 94 -22.94 -30.63 -21.53
N PRO A 95 -23.75 -31.71 -21.47
CA PRO A 95 -23.31 -33.05 -21.09
C PRO A 95 -22.41 -33.74 -22.12
N TYR A 96 -22.23 -33.16 -23.31
CA TYR A 96 -21.36 -33.71 -24.36
C TYR A 96 -19.93 -33.13 -24.32
N ARG A 97 -19.70 -32.09 -23.51
CA ARG A 97 -18.35 -31.55 -23.31
C ARG A 97 -17.65 -32.33 -22.19
N THR A 98 -16.58 -33.02 -22.53
CA THR A 98 -15.71 -33.69 -21.55
C THR A 98 -14.56 -32.78 -21.14
N LEU A 99 -14.33 -32.66 -19.82
CA LEU A 99 -13.10 -32.10 -19.29
C LEU A 99 -11.96 -33.13 -19.51
N LYS A 100 -10.82 -32.68 -20.04
CA LYS A 100 -9.59 -33.49 -20.06
C LYS A 100 -9.25 -33.92 -18.63
N GLU A 101 -8.72 -35.14 -18.46
CA GLU A 101 -8.38 -35.72 -17.15
C GLU A 101 -7.44 -34.83 -16.31
N ASN A 102 -6.66 -33.94 -16.95
CA ASN A 102 -5.73 -33.02 -16.27
C ASN A 102 -6.25 -31.58 -16.15
N ALA A 103 -7.55 -31.34 -16.32
CA ALA A 103 -8.09 -29.99 -16.29
C ALA A 103 -7.84 -29.26 -14.95
N GLY A 104 -7.79 -30.00 -13.83
CA GLY A 104 -7.44 -29.44 -12.53
C GLY A 104 -6.04 -28.82 -12.50
N GLU A 105 -5.05 -29.52 -13.04
CA GLU A 105 -3.66 -29.04 -13.11
C GLU A 105 -3.54 -27.82 -14.04
N ILE A 106 -4.26 -27.84 -15.17
CA ILE A 106 -4.31 -26.71 -16.11
C ILE A 106 -4.91 -25.47 -15.43
N PHE A 107 -5.97 -25.62 -14.64
CA PHE A 107 -6.59 -24.52 -13.91
C PHE A 107 -5.68 -23.92 -12.83
N VAL A 108 -4.94 -24.77 -12.12
CA VAL A 108 -3.93 -24.30 -11.15
C VAL A 108 -2.82 -23.55 -11.88
N GLY A 109 -2.30 -24.11 -12.98
CA GLY A 109 -1.28 -23.47 -13.82
C GLY A 109 -1.72 -22.10 -14.35
N LEU A 110 -2.95 -21.99 -14.88
CA LEU A 110 -3.52 -20.73 -15.36
C LEU A 110 -3.70 -19.70 -14.23
N THR A 111 -4.13 -20.14 -13.04
CA THR A 111 -4.29 -19.24 -11.90
C THR A 111 -2.95 -18.69 -11.42
N VAL A 112 -1.93 -19.55 -11.34
CA VAL A 112 -0.56 -19.13 -10.99
C VAL A 112 -0.01 -18.18 -12.04
N ALA A 113 -0.14 -18.52 -13.33
CA ALA A 113 0.30 -17.65 -14.43
C ALA A 113 -0.40 -16.29 -14.39
N GLY A 114 -1.74 -16.26 -14.20
CA GLY A 114 -2.51 -15.04 -14.07
C GLY A 114 -2.12 -14.20 -12.86
N THR A 115 -1.81 -14.84 -11.73
CA THR A 115 -1.33 -14.15 -10.52
C THR A 115 0.04 -13.52 -10.75
N VAL A 116 0.97 -14.23 -11.41
CA VAL A 116 2.31 -13.73 -11.73
C VAL A 116 2.22 -12.56 -12.70
N ILE A 117 1.47 -12.71 -13.80
CA ILE A 117 1.28 -11.64 -14.80
C ILE A 117 0.60 -10.43 -14.17
N GLY A 118 -0.47 -10.64 -13.40
CA GLY A 118 -1.14 -9.58 -12.66
C GLY A 118 -0.20 -8.86 -11.70
N GLY A 119 0.65 -9.61 -10.98
CA GLY A 119 1.64 -9.05 -10.08
C GLY A 119 2.68 -8.18 -10.78
N LEU A 120 3.15 -8.62 -11.96
CA LEU A 120 4.06 -7.84 -12.80
C LEU A 120 3.42 -6.54 -13.28
N ILE A 121 2.17 -6.58 -13.74
CA ILE A 121 1.42 -5.38 -14.15
C ILE A 121 1.28 -4.43 -12.95
N GLY A 122 0.89 -4.96 -11.78
CA GLY A 122 0.79 -4.17 -10.56
C GLY A 122 2.12 -3.58 -10.08
N LEU A 123 3.25 -4.22 -10.40
CA LEU A 123 4.59 -3.74 -10.06
C LEU A 123 4.97 -2.48 -10.83
N VAL A 124 4.50 -2.35 -12.08
CA VAL A 124 4.76 -1.19 -12.95
C VAL A 124 3.92 0.02 -12.56
N LEU A 125 2.77 -0.19 -11.90
CA LEU A 125 1.89 0.89 -11.45
C LEU A 125 2.39 1.48 -10.12
N PRO A 126 2.92 2.72 -10.11
CA PRO A 126 3.34 3.36 -8.88
C PRO A 126 2.11 3.79 -8.07
N THR A 127 2.16 3.57 -6.75
CA THR A 127 1.19 4.12 -5.80
C THR A 127 1.88 5.09 -4.86
N GLU A 128 1.27 6.24 -4.62
CA GLU A 128 1.74 7.22 -3.65
C GLU A 128 0.74 7.34 -2.49
N LYS A 129 1.21 7.15 -1.27
CA LYS A 129 0.38 7.29 -0.06
C LYS A 129 0.99 8.32 0.88
N THR A 130 0.25 9.37 1.19
CA THR A 130 0.65 10.39 2.16
C THR A 130 0.89 9.77 3.54
N VAL A 131 2.09 9.95 4.09
CA VAL A 131 2.48 9.44 5.43
C VAL A 131 2.63 10.55 6.46
N TYR A 132 2.90 11.79 6.02
CA TYR A 132 2.98 12.96 6.88
C TYR A 132 2.55 14.20 6.09
N GLN A 133 1.77 15.07 6.72
CA GLN A 133 1.37 16.36 6.18
C GLN A 133 1.23 17.36 7.33
N LYS A 134 1.90 18.51 7.21
CA LYS A 134 1.84 19.56 8.21
C LYS A 134 0.56 20.38 8.01
N GLY A 135 -0.22 20.56 9.08
CA GLY A 135 -1.33 21.51 9.10
C GLY A 135 -2.65 21.08 8.43
N ARG A 136 -2.81 19.82 7.97
CA ARG A 136 -4.14 19.32 7.56
C ARG A 136 -4.61 18.20 8.48
N PHE A 137 -5.66 18.50 9.25
CA PHE A 137 -6.47 17.50 9.94
C PHE A 137 -6.99 16.52 8.88
N ARG A 138 -6.60 15.23 8.96
CA ARG A 138 -7.36 14.17 8.31
C ARG A 138 -8.67 14.03 9.06
N ALA A 139 -9.69 14.78 8.67
CA ALA A 139 -11.05 14.39 8.95
C ALA A 139 -11.28 13.08 8.17
N GLN A 140 -11.14 11.94 8.86
CA GLN A 140 -11.68 10.69 8.34
C GLN A 140 -13.20 10.82 8.39
N ILE A 141 -13.80 11.32 7.31
CA ILE A 141 -15.24 11.21 7.15
C ILE A 141 -15.49 9.73 6.82
N SER A 142 -15.80 8.96 7.86
CA SER A 142 -16.35 7.62 7.71
C SER A 142 -17.71 7.76 7.02
N LEU A 143 -17.76 7.52 5.72
CA LEU A 143 -18.96 7.58 4.88
C LEU A 143 -19.87 6.35 5.05
N PHE A 144 -19.87 5.74 6.24
CA PHE A 144 -20.81 4.69 6.60
C PHE A 144 -21.48 5.05 7.94
N PRO A 145 -22.82 4.98 8.03
CA PRO A 145 -23.54 5.32 9.24
C PRO A 145 -23.04 4.43 10.38
N HIS A 146 -22.81 5.07 11.53
CA HIS A 146 -22.63 4.39 12.81
C HIS A 146 -23.73 3.32 12.95
N SER A 147 -23.38 2.04 12.76
CA SER A 147 -24.29 0.94 13.04
C SER A 147 -24.53 0.90 14.53
N ILE A 148 -25.74 1.27 14.94
CA ILE A 148 -26.22 1.14 16.31
C ILE A 148 -26.26 -0.35 16.63
N LYS A 149 -25.25 -0.78 17.39
CA LYS A 149 -25.26 -1.89 18.36
C LYS A 149 -26.37 -2.94 18.17
N GLY A 150 -26.24 -3.78 17.14
CA GLY A 150 -26.91 -5.07 17.07
C GLY A 150 -25.90 -6.18 17.37
N LYS A 151 -26.11 -6.93 18.47
CA LYS A 151 -25.37 -8.15 18.77
C LYS A 151 -25.26 -9.01 17.51
N ASN A 152 -24.04 -9.49 17.25
CA ASN A 152 -23.70 -10.69 16.46
C ASN A 152 -23.03 -10.46 15.08
N LYS A 153 -21.86 -11.12 14.97
CA LYS A 153 -21.00 -11.38 13.80
C LYS A 153 -20.03 -10.28 13.31
N ASN A 154 -18.75 -10.55 13.58
CA ASN A 154 -17.56 -9.97 12.97
C ASN A 154 -17.67 -9.97 11.43
N ILE A 155 -17.79 -8.80 10.84
CA ILE A 155 -17.59 -8.59 9.40
C ILE A 155 -16.59 -7.45 9.25
N SER A 156 -15.39 -7.78 8.78
CA SER A 156 -14.32 -6.84 8.47
C SER A 156 -14.62 -6.23 7.10
N VAL A 157 -14.99 -4.95 7.05
CA VAL A 157 -15.31 -4.23 5.80
C VAL A 157 -14.17 -3.24 5.47
N PRO A 158 -13.70 -3.16 4.20
CA PRO A 158 -12.58 -2.30 3.81
C PRO A 158 -12.96 -0.81 3.81
N ILE A 159 -12.03 0.03 4.28
CA ILE A 159 -12.14 1.49 4.36
C ILE A 159 -11.56 2.10 3.09
N ILE A 160 -12.34 2.91 2.36
CA ILE A 160 -11.89 3.70 1.21
C ILE A 160 -11.71 5.15 1.68
N ALA A 161 -10.52 5.71 1.44
CA ALA A 161 -10.20 7.11 1.75
C ALA A 161 -10.34 7.98 0.50
N VAL A 162 -11.07 9.10 0.61
CA VAL A 162 -11.21 10.11 -0.44
C VAL A 162 -10.66 11.43 0.08
N ASP A 163 -9.78 12.07 -0.69
CA ASP A 163 -9.21 13.38 -0.40
C ASP A 163 -10.14 14.49 -0.95
N ILE A 164 -10.45 15.51 -0.15
CA ILE A 164 -11.17 16.71 -0.60
C ILE A 164 -10.23 17.92 -0.43
N LEU A 165 -10.01 18.66 -1.52
CA LEU A 165 -9.22 19.90 -1.56
C LEU A 165 -10.09 21.10 -1.13
N PHE A 166 -9.62 21.86 -0.14
CA PHE A 166 -9.91 23.29 0.04
C PHE A 166 -8.60 24.06 -0.06
#